data_AF-A0A0N9V2H5-F1
#
_entry.id   AF-A0A0N9V2H5-F1
#
_cell.length_a   1.000
_cell.length_b   1.000
_cell.length_c   1.000
_cell.angle_alpha   90.00
_cell.angle_beta   90.00
_cell.angle_gamma   90.00
#
_symmetry.space_group_name_H-M   'P 1'
#
loop_
_entity.id
_entity.type
_entity.pdbx_description
1 polymer ?
#
loop_
_entity_poly.entity_id
_entity_poly.type
_entity_poly.pdbx_seq_one_letter_code
_entity_poly.pdbx_strand_id
1 'polypeptide(L)'
;MAKRDYLQKLMRDLESHTEVRRFGSGWLSGFFGLLFAIAGFFMVVALRFPDWFATPELAIIKDWGGFRGLVHAVLLVSYGLSLLSLLLRPRKVLGLTALMIGLAAILVGGSNVQPQETRDWGIFFGLDFFVVNLLVTGFMFAPLERAFPHRRTQRLFRTEWREDLFYYLVSTMFVQVLGFLALAPSTIINEHTSNWQAFRTAVASLPWIVQFAIVLVASDVAQYFFHRTFHRYPFLWGFHAVHHSAKSMDWLAGSRMHFVEIILLRSITSLPLFTLGFSPSVMQAYIGFVYVWSSLLHANVGGNFNRLGHWIATPRFHHWHHGLEREAFDVNFAIHFPWIDKLFGTFHLPKDRWPENYGIPEDVPKNYWGQFLYPWTRTGKKTDETPAE
;
A
#
# COMPACT_ATOMS: atom_id res chain seq x y z
N MET A 1 32.20 -3.47 -10.72
CA MET A 1 32.08 -4.42 -9.59
C MET A 1 31.81 -3.74 -8.24
N ALA A 2 32.52 -2.68 -7.84
CA ALA A 2 32.41 -2.06 -6.50
C ALA A 2 31.00 -1.54 -6.11
N LYS A 3 30.23 -0.93 -7.04
CA LYS A 3 28.87 -0.44 -6.73
C LYS A 3 27.86 -1.55 -6.38
N ARG A 4 27.96 -2.71 -7.05
CA ARG A 4 27.11 -3.89 -6.76
C ARG A 4 27.40 -4.43 -5.35
N ASP A 5 28.66 -4.41 -4.93
CA ASP A 5 29.06 -4.84 -3.58
C ASP A 5 28.53 -3.90 -2.48
N TYR A 6 28.50 -2.57 -2.70
CA TYR A 6 27.96 -1.62 -1.73
C TYR A 6 26.46 -1.79 -1.48
N LEU A 7 25.65 -1.87 -2.55
CA LEU A 7 24.20 -2.07 -2.41
C LEU A 7 23.87 -3.39 -1.72
N GLN A 8 24.60 -4.46 -2.04
CA GLN A 8 24.45 -5.74 -1.34
C GLN A 8 24.82 -5.65 0.14
N LYS A 9 25.82 -4.83 0.52
CA LYS A 9 26.15 -4.59 1.93
C LYS A 9 25.05 -3.82 2.63
N LEU A 10 24.48 -2.79 2.01
CA LEU A 10 23.35 -2.02 2.54
C LEU A 10 22.13 -2.92 2.79
N MET A 11 21.77 -3.72 1.79
CA MET A 11 20.63 -4.64 1.85
C MET A 11 20.81 -5.69 2.94
N ARG A 12 21.99 -6.35 2.98
CA ARG A 12 22.34 -7.30 4.06
C ARG A 12 22.26 -6.67 5.45
N ASP A 13 22.46 -5.36 5.55
CA ASP A 13 22.38 -4.66 6.82
C ASP A 13 20.94 -4.32 7.24
N LEU A 14 20.11 -3.87 6.29
CA LEU A 14 18.66 -3.67 6.49
C LEU A 14 17.93 -4.98 6.83
N GLU A 15 18.33 -6.07 6.20
CA GLU A 15 17.70 -7.40 6.33
C GLU A 15 18.27 -8.24 7.50
N SER A 16 19.18 -7.66 8.29
CA SER A 16 19.84 -8.34 9.42
C SER A 16 18.85 -8.94 10.43
N HIS A 17 19.25 -9.98 11.15
CA HIS A 17 18.38 -10.62 12.15
C HIS A 17 18.02 -9.66 13.30
N THR A 18 16.86 -9.86 13.91
CA THR A 18 16.29 -9.00 14.98
C THR A 18 17.26 -8.79 16.15
N GLU A 19 18.07 -9.79 16.48
CA GLU A 19 19.10 -9.73 17.55
C GLU A 19 20.13 -8.61 17.33
N VAL A 20 20.47 -8.31 16.07
CA VAL A 20 21.43 -7.26 15.71
C VAL A 20 20.77 -5.88 15.68
N ARG A 21 19.43 -5.82 15.70
CA ARG A 21 18.62 -4.59 15.66
C ARG A 21 18.28 -4.02 17.04
N ARG A 22 18.90 -4.53 18.11
CA ARG A 22 18.65 -4.07 19.49
C ARG A 22 18.96 -2.59 19.69
N PHE A 23 18.26 -1.97 20.63
CA PHE A 23 18.57 -0.60 21.06
C PHE A 23 20.05 -0.48 21.45
N GLY A 24 20.69 0.63 21.09
CA GLY A 24 22.13 0.85 21.29
C GLY A 24 23.06 0.17 20.27
N SER A 25 22.58 -0.71 19.38
CA SER A 25 23.44 -1.32 18.34
C SER A 25 23.85 -0.36 17.22
N GLY A 26 23.21 0.81 17.14
CA GLY A 26 23.33 1.75 16.00
C GLY A 26 22.53 1.35 14.76
N TRP A 27 21.81 0.21 14.78
CA TRP A 27 20.96 -0.19 13.65
C TRP A 27 19.73 0.71 13.55
N LEU A 28 19.01 0.95 14.66
CA LEU A 28 17.80 1.79 14.67
C LEU A 28 18.12 3.23 14.25
N SER A 29 19.20 3.82 14.75
CA SER A 29 19.62 5.16 14.32
C SER A 29 20.01 5.18 12.84
N GLY A 30 20.66 4.12 12.33
CA GLY A 30 20.99 4.02 10.90
C GLY A 30 19.76 3.86 10.02
N PHE A 31 18.81 3.05 10.45
CA PHE A 31 17.55 2.82 9.74
C PHE A 31 16.68 4.07 9.69
N PHE A 32 16.38 4.68 10.85
CA PHE A 32 15.56 5.90 10.91
C PHE A 32 16.28 7.10 10.28
N GLY A 33 17.61 7.18 10.44
CA GLY A 33 18.42 8.16 9.71
C GLY A 33 18.28 8.00 8.20
N LEU A 34 18.36 6.78 7.67
CA LEU A 34 18.17 6.52 6.24
C LEU A 34 16.73 6.84 5.78
N LEU A 35 15.72 6.42 6.55
CA LEU A 35 14.31 6.69 6.25
C LEU A 35 14.04 8.20 6.16
N PHE A 36 14.49 8.96 7.16
CA PHE A 36 14.31 10.42 7.20
C PHE A 36 15.18 11.14 6.17
N ALA A 37 16.36 10.63 5.84
CA ALA A 37 17.18 11.17 4.75
C ALA A 37 16.44 11.05 3.41
N ILE A 38 15.90 9.86 3.09
CA ILE A 38 15.16 9.61 1.85
C ILE A 38 13.88 10.45 1.81
N ALA A 39 13.10 10.44 2.90
CA ALA A 39 11.86 11.21 2.99
C ALA A 39 12.13 12.72 2.85
N GLY A 40 13.12 13.24 3.56
CA GLY A 40 13.53 14.64 3.46
C GLY A 40 14.03 15.00 2.06
N PHE A 41 14.88 14.16 1.46
CA PHE A 41 15.37 14.37 0.09
C PHE A 41 14.23 14.45 -0.93
N PHE A 42 13.31 13.48 -0.89
CA PHE A 42 12.14 13.48 -1.77
C PHE A 42 11.22 14.67 -1.54
N MET A 43 11.04 15.10 -0.29
CA MET A 43 10.25 16.31 -0.01
C MET A 43 10.92 17.58 -0.54
N VAL A 44 12.26 17.69 -0.44
CA VAL A 44 13.02 18.78 -1.05
C VAL A 44 12.92 18.77 -2.57
N VAL A 45 12.98 17.58 -3.20
CA VAL A 45 12.78 17.43 -4.65
C VAL A 45 11.36 17.86 -5.06
N ALA A 46 10.33 17.45 -4.31
CA ALA A 46 8.95 17.85 -4.55
C ALA A 46 8.74 19.37 -4.39
N LEU A 47 9.40 19.99 -3.40
CA LEU A 47 9.38 21.45 -3.24
C LEU A 47 10.12 22.19 -4.36
N ARG A 48 11.18 21.58 -4.92
CA ARG A 48 12.04 22.20 -5.93
C ARG A 48 11.46 22.10 -7.33
N PHE A 49 10.79 21.00 -7.61
CA PHE A 49 10.21 20.70 -8.92
C PHE A 49 8.73 20.33 -8.74
N PRO A 50 7.91 21.27 -8.23
CA PRO A 50 6.53 20.99 -7.84
C PRO A 50 5.68 20.50 -9.01
N ASP A 51 5.90 21.02 -10.22
CA ASP A 51 5.19 20.63 -11.44
C ASP A 51 5.31 19.14 -11.78
N TRP A 52 6.38 18.48 -11.33
CA TRP A 52 6.66 17.09 -11.66
C TRP A 52 6.43 16.15 -10.49
N PHE A 53 6.68 16.60 -9.26
CA PHE A 53 6.82 15.69 -8.12
C PHE A 53 5.89 15.98 -6.95
N ALA A 54 5.08 17.04 -7.03
CA ALA A 54 4.23 17.46 -5.94
C ALA A 54 2.74 17.30 -6.29
N THR A 55 1.94 16.83 -5.34
CA THR A 55 0.50 16.58 -5.51
C THR A 55 -0.34 17.77 -5.00
N PRO A 56 -1.34 18.30 -5.73
CA PRO A 56 -2.26 19.34 -5.28
C PRO A 56 -3.03 18.96 -4.01
N GLU A 57 -3.33 17.68 -3.82
CA GLU A 57 -4.01 17.18 -2.63
C GLU A 57 -3.24 17.45 -1.33
N LEU A 58 -1.92 17.64 -1.42
CA LEU A 58 -1.07 18.01 -0.29
C LEU A 58 -0.78 19.51 -0.21
N ALA A 59 -1.40 20.36 -1.06
CA ALA A 59 -1.21 21.81 -1.02
C ALA A 59 -1.51 22.37 0.38
N ILE A 60 -2.62 21.94 1.00
CA ILE A 60 -3.01 22.34 2.37
C ILE A 60 -1.89 22.05 3.39
N ILE A 61 -1.19 20.92 3.24
CA ILE A 61 -0.09 20.54 4.14
C ILE A 61 1.17 21.35 3.82
N LYS A 62 1.46 21.58 2.54
CA LYS A 62 2.66 22.31 2.09
C LYS A 62 2.59 23.81 2.37
N ASP A 63 1.38 24.38 2.30
CA ASP A 63 1.11 25.80 2.52
C ASP A 63 1.01 26.14 4.02
N TRP A 64 0.92 25.13 4.88
CA TRP A 64 1.02 25.33 6.32
C TRP A 64 2.40 25.89 6.69
N GLY A 65 2.42 27.06 7.35
CA GLY A 65 3.67 27.77 7.68
C GLY A 65 4.70 26.95 8.48
N GLY A 66 4.27 25.90 9.19
CA GLY A 66 5.17 24.99 9.91
C GLY A 66 5.83 23.91 9.03
N PHE A 67 5.36 23.68 7.81
CA PHE A 67 5.80 22.57 6.96
C PHE A 67 7.30 22.63 6.63
N ARG A 68 7.82 23.81 6.29
CA ARG A 68 9.25 23.98 6.00
C ARG A 68 10.11 23.71 7.25
N GLY A 69 9.65 24.17 8.40
CA GLY A 69 10.27 23.89 9.69
C GLY A 69 10.31 22.38 9.97
N LEU A 70 9.23 21.67 9.64
CA LEU A 70 9.16 20.22 9.75
C LEU A 70 10.15 19.53 8.80
N VAL A 71 10.21 19.90 7.52
CA VAL A 71 11.18 19.35 6.55
C VAL A 71 12.61 19.57 7.05
N HIS A 72 12.91 20.78 7.55
CA HIS A 72 14.21 21.09 8.12
C HIS A 72 14.53 20.22 9.35
N ALA A 73 13.59 20.09 10.28
CA ALA A 73 13.74 19.24 11.46
C ALA A 73 13.99 17.77 11.09
N VAL A 74 13.26 17.24 10.10
CA VAL A 74 13.46 15.87 9.58
C VAL A 74 14.89 15.68 9.04
N LEU A 75 15.41 16.64 8.25
CA LEU A 75 16.78 16.59 7.74
C LEU A 75 17.83 16.66 8.86
N LEU A 76 17.62 17.50 9.87
CA LEU A 76 18.51 17.61 11.03
C LEU A 76 18.50 16.33 11.89
N VAL A 77 17.32 15.79 12.18
CA VAL A 77 17.18 14.52 12.91
C VAL A 77 17.83 13.39 12.13
N SER A 78 17.60 13.32 10.81
CA SER A 78 18.28 12.38 9.91
C SER A 78 19.80 12.47 10.03
N TYR A 79 20.35 13.69 9.98
CA TYR A 79 21.78 13.93 10.12
C TYR A 79 22.31 13.44 11.47
N GLY A 80 21.68 13.82 12.59
CA GLY A 80 22.07 13.36 13.93
C GLY A 80 22.02 11.84 14.08
N LEU A 81 20.96 11.19 13.59
CA LEU A 81 20.83 9.73 13.60
C LEU A 81 21.87 9.03 12.72
N SER A 82 22.22 9.62 11.57
CA SER A 82 23.27 9.09 10.69
C SER A 82 24.63 9.09 11.37
N LEU A 83 24.99 10.17 12.07
CA LEU A 83 26.22 10.27 12.85
C LEU A 83 26.21 9.27 14.01
N LEU A 84 25.11 9.17 14.74
CA LEU A 84 24.97 8.20 15.82
C LEU A 84 25.12 6.75 15.32
N SER A 85 24.60 6.44 14.15
CA SER A 85 24.80 5.13 13.50
C SER A 85 26.26 4.91 13.10
N LEU A 86 26.93 5.92 12.54
CA LEU A 86 28.35 5.86 12.21
C LEU A 86 29.22 5.69 13.45
N LEU A 87 28.80 6.17 14.62
CA LEU A 87 29.50 5.92 15.89
C LEU A 87 29.27 4.49 16.39
N LEU A 88 28.00 4.11 16.58
CA LEU A 88 27.64 2.87 17.28
C LEU A 88 27.72 1.61 16.42
N ARG A 89 27.42 1.70 15.12
CA ARG A 89 27.26 0.52 14.26
C ARG A 89 28.60 0.05 13.70
N PRO A 90 28.97 -1.24 13.79
CA PRO A 90 30.21 -1.74 13.18
C PRO A 90 30.20 -1.61 11.65
N ARG A 91 29.08 -1.95 11.02
CA ARG A 91 28.85 -1.75 9.58
C ARG A 91 28.38 -0.32 9.34
N LYS A 92 29.25 0.51 8.77
CA LYS A 92 29.00 1.95 8.56
C LYS A 92 28.07 2.28 7.38
N VAL A 93 27.62 1.26 6.64
CA VAL A 93 26.92 1.43 5.36
C VAL A 93 25.59 2.17 5.51
N LEU A 94 24.79 1.86 6.55
CA LEU A 94 23.52 2.56 6.81
C LEU A 94 23.75 4.05 7.10
N GLY A 95 24.56 4.36 8.11
CA GLY A 95 24.86 5.73 8.50
C GLY A 95 25.50 6.55 7.37
N LEU A 96 26.42 5.95 6.61
CA LEU A 96 27.05 6.62 5.47
C LEU A 96 26.05 6.90 4.35
N THR A 97 25.19 5.93 4.02
CA THR A 97 24.16 6.13 2.98
C THR A 97 23.18 7.23 3.38
N ALA A 98 22.69 7.21 4.63
CA ALA A 98 21.81 8.22 5.18
C ALA A 98 22.45 9.62 5.13
N LEU A 99 23.71 9.74 5.55
CA LEU A 99 24.46 10.98 5.53
C LEU A 99 24.61 11.53 4.10
N MET A 100 24.98 10.69 3.14
CA MET A 100 25.16 11.11 1.74
C MET A 100 23.84 11.59 1.11
N ILE A 101 22.71 10.93 1.40
CA ILE A 101 21.39 11.35 0.91
C ILE A 101 20.98 12.68 1.58
N GLY A 102 21.21 12.82 2.89
CA GLY A 102 20.95 14.08 3.59
C GLY A 102 21.76 15.26 3.04
N LEU A 103 23.05 15.04 2.75
CA LEU A 103 23.91 16.04 2.11
C LEU A 103 23.42 16.38 0.70
N ALA A 104 22.98 15.38 -0.08
CA ALA A 104 22.36 15.63 -1.38
C ALA A 104 21.10 16.48 -1.28
N ALA A 105 20.26 16.28 -0.25
CA ALA A 105 19.07 17.11 -0.01
C ALA A 105 19.43 18.58 0.24
N ILE A 106 20.50 18.83 1.00
CA ILE A 106 21.01 20.19 1.24
C ILE A 106 21.51 20.80 -0.08
N LEU A 107 22.25 20.05 -0.91
CA LEU A 107 22.76 20.53 -2.19
C LEU A 107 21.66 20.87 -3.20
N VAL A 108 20.54 20.14 -3.20
CA VAL A 108 19.37 20.43 -4.06
C VAL A 108 18.63 21.70 -3.60
N GLY A 109 18.86 22.16 -2.36
CA GLY A 109 18.35 23.43 -1.83
C GLY A 109 17.86 23.37 -0.38
N GLY A 110 17.83 22.18 0.22
CA GLY A 110 17.37 21.98 1.59
C GLY A 110 15.94 22.49 1.83
N SER A 111 15.67 23.01 3.03
CA SER A 111 14.36 23.58 3.38
C SER A 111 14.10 24.98 2.82
N ASN A 112 15.09 25.61 2.18
CA ASN A 112 15.02 27.00 1.70
C ASN A 112 14.54 27.11 0.24
N VAL A 113 14.17 25.98 -0.37
CA VAL A 113 13.59 25.97 -1.70
C VAL A 113 12.28 26.75 -1.71
N GLN A 114 12.19 27.77 -2.56
CA GLN A 114 10.94 28.50 -2.77
C GLN A 114 10.04 27.67 -3.69
N PRO A 115 8.80 27.37 -3.28
CA PRO A 115 7.83 26.73 -4.16
C PRO A 115 7.51 27.70 -5.29
N GLN A 116 7.64 27.21 -6.52
CA GLN A 116 6.89 27.79 -7.63
C GLN A 116 5.46 27.25 -7.51
N GLU A 117 4.46 28.08 -7.83
CA GLU A 117 3.06 27.65 -7.83
C GLU A 117 2.95 26.38 -8.68
N THR A 118 2.49 25.29 -8.07
CA THR A 118 2.11 24.06 -8.79
C THR A 118 1.08 24.45 -9.84
N ARG A 119 1.32 24.14 -11.12
CA ARG A 119 0.29 24.32 -12.14
C ARG A 119 -0.91 23.41 -11.85
N ASP A 120 -2.11 23.94 -12.07
CA ASP A 120 -3.38 23.20 -11.88
C ASP A 120 -3.69 22.18 -13.00
N TRP A 121 -2.79 21.98 -13.96
CA TRP A 121 -2.99 21.11 -15.12
C TRP A 121 -1.74 20.30 -15.47
N GLY A 122 -1.89 18.97 -15.56
CA GLY A 122 -0.81 18.04 -15.92
C GLY A 122 -0.87 16.72 -15.14
N ILE A 123 -0.11 15.71 -15.60
CA ILE A 123 0.16 14.48 -14.83
C ILE A 123 1.45 14.72 -14.04
N PHE A 124 1.38 14.66 -12.71
CA PHE A 124 2.54 14.80 -11.83
C PHE A 124 2.81 13.48 -11.10
N PHE A 125 4.08 13.17 -10.90
CA PHE A 125 4.55 11.99 -10.20
C PHE A 125 4.58 12.27 -8.70
N GLY A 126 3.46 12.10 -7.99
CA GLY A 126 3.24 12.47 -6.58
C GLY A 126 4.23 11.84 -5.57
N LEU A 127 5.46 12.33 -5.55
CA LEU A 127 6.55 11.82 -4.72
C LEU A 127 6.35 12.25 -3.27
N ASP A 128 5.85 13.47 -3.06
CA ASP A 128 5.39 13.93 -1.74
C ASP A 128 4.28 13.02 -1.19
N PHE A 129 3.30 12.66 -2.03
CA PHE A 129 2.22 11.73 -1.68
C PHE A 129 2.75 10.35 -1.30
N PHE A 130 3.68 9.78 -2.08
CA PHE A 130 4.34 8.52 -1.72
C PHE A 130 5.02 8.61 -0.35
N VAL A 131 5.81 9.66 -0.10
CA VAL A 131 6.54 9.84 1.17
C VAL A 131 5.58 9.95 2.34
N VAL A 132 4.59 10.83 2.25
CA VAL A 132 3.61 11.04 3.33
C VAL A 132 2.87 9.74 3.61
N ASN A 133 2.37 9.05 2.58
CA ASN A 133 1.65 7.80 2.78
C ASN A 133 2.55 6.72 3.38
N LEU A 134 3.76 6.52 2.86
CA LEU A 134 4.69 5.51 3.39
C LEU A 134 5.01 5.75 4.87
N LEU A 135 5.22 7.00 5.26
CA LEU A 135 5.46 7.34 6.66
C LEU A 135 4.21 7.12 7.50
N VAL A 136 3.04 7.61 7.07
CA VAL A 136 1.79 7.47 7.83
C VAL A 136 1.42 6.00 8.02
N THR A 137 1.38 5.20 6.95
CA THR A 137 1.04 3.77 7.04
C THR A 137 2.13 2.98 7.76
N GLY A 138 3.40 3.27 7.50
CA GLY A 138 4.53 2.64 8.19
C GLY A 138 4.50 2.91 9.69
N PHE A 139 4.29 4.15 10.14
CA PHE A 139 4.17 4.48 11.56
C PHE A 139 2.86 4.01 12.19
N MET A 140 1.82 3.77 11.40
CA MET A 140 0.55 3.20 11.89
C MET A 140 0.68 1.69 12.11
N PHE A 141 1.16 0.95 11.12
CA PHE A 141 1.10 -0.51 11.11
C PHE A 141 2.37 -1.18 11.61
N ALA A 142 3.56 -0.63 11.33
CA ALA A 142 4.79 -1.27 11.81
C ALA A 142 4.83 -1.40 13.34
N PRO A 143 4.44 -0.40 14.16
CA PRO A 143 4.33 -0.59 15.60
C PRO A 143 3.24 -1.59 15.99
N LEU A 144 2.09 -1.55 15.30
CA LEU A 144 0.96 -2.44 15.57
C LEU A 144 1.33 -3.91 15.37
N GLU A 145 2.01 -4.23 14.27
CA GLU A 145 2.52 -5.58 13.98
C GLU A 145 3.59 -6.06 14.96
N ARG A 146 4.27 -5.14 15.67
CA ARG A 146 5.25 -5.50 16.70
C ARG A 146 4.62 -5.66 18.07
N ALA A 147 3.61 -4.86 18.37
CA ALA A 147 2.88 -4.94 19.63
C ALA A 147 1.96 -6.16 19.68
N PHE A 148 1.30 -6.48 18.57
CA PHE A 148 0.33 -7.58 18.47
C PHE A 148 0.63 -8.49 17.26
N PRO A 149 1.80 -9.13 17.18
CA PRO A 149 2.15 -9.97 16.04
C PRO A 149 1.32 -11.25 15.98
N HIS A 150 0.81 -11.60 14.80
CA HIS A 150 0.39 -12.98 14.52
C HIS A 150 1.62 -13.90 14.41
N ARG A 151 2.57 -13.56 13.52
CA ARG A 151 3.88 -14.23 13.37
C ARG A 151 4.99 -13.46 14.08
N ARG A 152 5.33 -13.87 15.30
CA ARG A 152 6.37 -13.23 16.15
C ARG A 152 7.77 -13.24 15.53
N THR A 153 8.08 -14.25 14.74
CA THR A 153 9.41 -14.45 14.12
C THR A 153 9.57 -13.66 12.82
N GLN A 154 8.50 -13.07 12.28
CA GLN A 154 8.55 -12.32 11.03
C GLN A 154 9.33 -11.01 11.19
N ARG A 155 10.32 -10.80 10.31
CA ARG A 155 11.15 -9.58 10.29
C ARG A 155 10.35 -8.39 9.76
N LEU A 156 10.76 -7.17 10.11
CA LEU A 156 10.17 -5.95 9.54
C LEU A 156 10.48 -5.81 8.05
N PHE A 157 11.70 -6.19 7.67
CA PHE A 157 12.11 -6.34 6.28
C PHE A 157 12.18 -7.82 5.97
N ARG A 158 11.02 -8.41 5.66
CA ARG A 158 10.91 -9.79 5.15
C ARG A 158 11.36 -9.86 3.70
N THR A 159 11.76 -11.02 3.20
CA THR A 159 12.46 -11.18 1.91
C THR A 159 11.87 -10.39 0.72
N GLU A 160 10.55 -10.25 0.66
CA GLU A 160 9.85 -9.67 -0.49
C GLU A 160 9.48 -8.18 -0.30
N TRP A 161 9.97 -7.55 0.79
CA TRP A 161 9.66 -6.15 1.14
C TRP A 161 10.03 -5.16 0.04
N ARG A 162 11.02 -5.50 -0.79
CA ARG A 162 11.58 -4.62 -1.82
C ARG A 162 10.64 -4.52 -3.00
N GLU A 163 10.14 -5.68 -3.43
CA GLU A 163 9.13 -5.80 -4.46
C GLU A 163 7.86 -5.07 -4.02
N ASP A 164 7.43 -5.29 -2.77
CA ASP A 164 6.20 -4.69 -2.25
C ASP A 164 6.34 -3.17 -2.07
N LEU A 165 7.51 -2.68 -1.64
CA LEU A 165 7.80 -1.26 -1.59
C LEU A 165 7.81 -0.64 -3.00
N PHE A 166 8.30 -1.36 -4.00
CA PHE A 166 8.28 -0.88 -5.38
C PHE A 166 6.85 -0.82 -5.93
N TYR A 167 6.01 -1.82 -5.67
CA TYR A 167 4.59 -1.76 -6.01
C TYR A 167 3.87 -0.63 -5.27
N TYR A 168 4.21 -0.39 -4.00
CA TYR A 168 3.67 0.73 -3.23
C TYR A 168 4.07 2.07 -3.85
N LEU A 169 5.33 2.23 -4.26
CA LEU A 169 5.79 3.42 -4.98
C LEU A 169 5.02 3.62 -6.29
N VAL A 170 4.93 2.59 -7.13
CA VAL A 170 4.20 2.68 -8.41
C VAL A 170 2.72 3.00 -8.17
N SER A 171 2.03 2.28 -7.29
CA SER A 171 0.60 2.50 -7.04
C SER A 171 0.30 3.90 -6.48
N THR A 172 1.14 4.43 -5.58
CA THR A 172 0.95 5.77 -5.01
C THR A 172 1.31 6.88 -5.99
N MET A 173 2.38 6.74 -6.77
CA MET A 173 2.76 7.74 -7.79
C MET A 173 1.72 7.84 -8.91
N PHE A 174 0.98 6.76 -9.18
CA PHE A 174 -0.07 6.72 -10.20
C PHE A 174 -1.48 7.00 -9.66
N VAL A 175 -1.62 7.41 -8.39
CA VAL A 175 -2.94 7.67 -7.79
C VAL A 175 -3.78 8.67 -8.59
N GLN A 176 -3.17 9.69 -9.19
CA GLN A 176 -3.88 10.67 -10.03
C GLN A 176 -4.33 10.07 -11.35
N VAL A 177 -3.51 9.22 -11.97
CA VAL A 177 -3.89 8.52 -13.20
C VAL A 177 -5.10 7.64 -12.89
N LEU A 178 -5.08 6.93 -11.77
CA LEU A 178 -6.22 6.12 -11.31
C LEU A 178 -7.44 6.99 -10.98
N GLY A 179 -7.25 8.15 -10.35
CA GLY A 179 -8.30 9.12 -10.07
C GLY A 179 -8.92 9.68 -11.34
N PHE A 180 -8.10 10.08 -12.32
CA PHE A 180 -8.53 10.54 -13.64
C PHE A 180 -9.29 9.45 -14.39
N LEU A 181 -8.77 8.23 -14.42
CA LEU A 181 -9.44 7.09 -15.07
C LEU A 181 -10.78 6.74 -14.42
N ALA A 182 -11.00 7.07 -13.15
CA ALA A 182 -12.30 6.91 -12.49
C ALA A 182 -13.23 8.12 -12.72
N LEU A 183 -12.71 9.34 -12.66
CA LEU A 183 -13.50 10.57 -12.71
C LEU A 183 -13.90 10.97 -14.14
N ALA A 184 -12.99 10.90 -15.10
CA ALA A 184 -13.26 11.35 -16.48
C ALA A 184 -14.37 10.55 -17.16
N PRO A 185 -14.47 9.22 -17.04
CA PRO A 185 -15.63 8.50 -17.56
C PRO A 185 -16.91 8.85 -16.81
N SER A 186 -16.84 9.14 -15.51
CA SER A 186 -18.02 9.54 -14.72
C SER A 186 -18.61 10.86 -15.21
N THR A 187 -17.78 11.86 -15.55
CA THR A 187 -18.28 13.15 -16.08
C THR A 187 -18.98 12.95 -17.43
N ILE A 188 -18.40 12.14 -18.32
CA ILE A 188 -19.00 11.79 -19.62
C ILE A 188 -20.35 11.09 -19.42
N ILE A 189 -20.42 10.10 -18.52
CA ILE A 189 -21.68 9.40 -18.22
C ILE A 189 -22.70 10.40 -17.69
N ASN A 190 -22.32 11.28 -16.76
CA ASN A 190 -23.21 12.26 -16.16
C ASN A 190 -23.82 13.22 -17.19
N GLU A 191 -23.02 13.68 -18.16
CA GLU A 191 -23.47 14.51 -19.28
C GLU A 191 -24.49 13.79 -20.16
N HIS A 192 -24.26 12.51 -20.46
CA HIS A 192 -25.14 11.70 -21.32
C HIS A 192 -26.36 11.11 -20.58
N THR A 193 -26.44 11.28 -19.27
CA THR A 193 -27.55 10.81 -18.42
C THR A 193 -28.10 11.95 -17.57
N SER A 194 -28.28 13.12 -18.19
CA SER A 194 -28.87 14.30 -17.55
C SER A 194 -30.28 14.06 -17.02
N ASN A 195 -31.03 13.10 -17.59
CA ASN A 195 -32.31 12.62 -17.10
C ASN A 195 -32.24 11.97 -15.70
N TRP A 196 -31.06 11.59 -15.21
CA TRP A 196 -30.85 11.05 -13.85
C TRP A 196 -30.56 12.14 -12.82
N GLN A 197 -30.63 13.43 -13.18
CA GLN A 197 -30.27 14.52 -12.27
C GLN A 197 -31.10 14.51 -10.97
N ALA A 198 -32.41 14.28 -11.05
CA ALA A 198 -33.27 14.19 -9.87
C ALA A 198 -32.83 13.05 -8.92
N PHE A 199 -32.43 11.90 -9.47
CA PHE A 199 -31.89 10.79 -8.69
C PHE A 199 -30.56 11.16 -8.02
N ARG A 200 -29.62 11.75 -8.76
CA ARG A 200 -28.33 12.19 -8.19
C ARG A 200 -28.52 13.21 -7.07
N THR A 201 -29.44 14.15 -7.24
CA THR A 201 -29.77 15.15 -6.21
C THR A 201 -30.39 14.48 -4.98
N ALA A 202 -31.24 13.47 -5.16
CA ALA A 202 -31.80 12.70 -4.04
C ALA A 202 -30.72 11.89 -3.30
N VAL A 203 -29.75 11.31 -4.00
CA VAL A 203 -28.60 10.64 -3.37
C VAL A 203 -27.73 11.64 -2.61
N ALA A 204 -27.43 12.79 -3.22
CA ALA A 204 -26.62 13.85 -2.62
C ALA A 204 -27.26 14.47 -1.38
N SER A 205 -28.61 14.45 -1.29
CA SER A 205 -29.35 15.00 -0.15
C SER A 205 -29.47 14.05 1.04
N LEU A 206 -29.08 12.78 0.89
CA LEU A 206 -29.00 11.85 2.02
C LEU A 206 -28.01 12.36 3.08
N PRO A 207 -28.23 12.09 4.37
CA PRO A 207 -27.26 12.41 5.40
C PRO A 207 -25.89 11.80 5.09
N TRP A 208 -24.81 12.53 5.37
CA TRP A 208 -23.44 12.12 5.03
C TRP A 208 -23.11 10.68 5.48
N ILE A 209 -23.51 10.31 6.70
CA ILE A 209 -23.25 8.96 7.24
C ILE A 209 -24.02 7.86 6.49
N VAL A 210 -25.20 8.17 5.97
CA VAL A 210 -26.00 7.24 5.17
C VAL A 210 -25.34 7.05 3.80
N GLN A 211 -24.89 8.13 3.17
CA GLN A 211 -24.11 8.05 1.93
C GLN A 211 -22.86 7.18 2.13
N PHE A 212 -22.10 7.41 3.21
CA PHE A 212 -20.90 6.64 3.52
C PHE A 212 -21.19 5.16 3.74
N ALA A 213 -22.26 4.82 4.48
CA ALA A 213 -22.67 3.43 4.67
C ALA A 213 -23.08 2.75 3.36
N ILE A 214 -23.81 3.46 2.49
CA ILE A 214 -24.18 2.93 1.16
C ILE A 214 -22.93 2.70 0.32
N VAL A 215 -22.00 3.66 0.29
CA VAL A 215 -20.73 3.55 -0.42
C VAL A 215 -19.93 2.34 0.06
N LEU A 216 -19.82 2.13 1.38
CA LEU A 216 -19.14 0.95 1.95
C LEU A 216 -19.76 -0.36 1.46
N VAL A 217 -21.08 -0.51 1.53
CA VAL A 217 -21.75 -1.75 1.12
C VAL A 217 -21.70 -1.94 -0.39
N ALA A 218 -22.01 -0.91 -1.17
CA ALA A 218 -22.05 -0.98 -2.63
C ALA A 218 -20.66 -1.28 -3.22
N SER A 219 -19.62 -0.63 -2.71
CA SER A 219 -18.24 -0.91 -3.11
C SER A 219 -17.81 -2.32 -2.74
N ASP A 220 -18.16 -2.83 -1.56
CA ASP A 220 -17.78 -4.18 -1.12
C ASP A 220 -18.49 -5.27 -1.94
N VAL A 221 -19.76 -5.05 -2.31
CA VAL A 221 -20.48 -5.95 -3.22
C VAL A 221 -19.83 -5.96 -4.60
N ALA A 222 -19.51 -4.78 -5.17
CA ALA A 222 -18.82 -4.70 -6.46
C ALA A 222 -17.43 -5.35 -6.39
N GLN A 223 -16.69 -5.09 -5.32
CA GLN A 223 -15.38 -5.68 -5.05
C GLN A 223 -15.49 -7.20 -4.93
N TYR A 224 -16.41 -7.72 -4.13
CA TYR A 224 -16.62 -9.16 -3.94
C TYR A 224 -16.79 -9.90 -5.28
N PHE A 225 -17.71 -9.42 -6.13
CA PHE A 225 -17.98 -10.09 -7.41
C PHE A 225 -16.81 -9.99 -8.38
N PHE A 226 -16.16 -8.82 -8.44
CA PHE A 226 -15.04 -8.64 -9.36
C PHE A 226 -13.78 -9.37 -8.88
N HIS A 227 -13.56 -9.41 -7.57
CA HIS A 227 -12.50 -10.19 -6.94
C HIS A 227 -12.68 -11.69 -7.20
N ARG A 228 -13.88 -12.22 -7.00
CA ARG A 228 -14.21 -13.59 -7.37
C ARG A 228 -14.00 -13.88 -8.86
N THR A 229 -14.24 -12.88 -9.72
CA THR A 229 -13.99 -12.96 -11.17
C THR A 229 -12.49 -13.11 -11.47
N PHE A 230 -11.61 -12.40 -10.75
CA PHE A 230 -10.16 -12.61 -10.85
C PHE A 230 -9.75 -14.05 -10.54
N HIS A 231 -10.32 -14.66 -9.49
CA HIS A 231 -10.04 -16.05 -9.14
C HIS A 231 -10.64 -17.06 -10.14
N ARG A 232 -11.81 -16.75 -10.70
CA ARG A 232 -12.55 -17.68 -11.57
C ARG A 232 -11.95 -17.82 -12.97
N TYR A 233 -11.47 -16.74 -13.57
CA TYR A 233 -11.04 -16.73 -14.97
C TYR A 233 -9.51 -16.78 -15.08
N PRO A 234 -8.90 -17.82 -15.69
CA PRO A 234 -7.44 -18.01 -15.69
C PRO A 234 -6.62 -16.82 -16.20
N PHE A 235 -7.14 -16.09 -17.20
CA PHE A 235 -6.48 -14.89 -17.72
C PHE A 235 -6.45 -13.76 -16.68
N LEU A 236 -7.57 -13.51 -15.99
CA LEU A 236 -7.65 -12.50 -14.93
C LEU A 236 -6.85 -12.94 -13.71
N TRP A 237 -6.90 -14.23 -13.36
CA TRP A 237 -6.09 -14.81 -12.30
C TRP A 237 -4.60 -14.59 -12.55
N GLY A 238 -4.12 -14.58 -13.80
CA GLY A 238 -2.72 -14.22 -14.10
C GLY A 238 -2.27 -12.88 -13.51
N PHE A 239 -3.15 -11.87 -13.49
CA PHE A 239 -2.89 -10.57 -12.86
C PHE A 239 -2.90 -10.67 -11.34
N HIS A 240 -3.94 -11.31 -10.81
CA HIS A 240 -4.19 -11.40 -9.38
C HIS A 240 -3.28 -12.40 -8.65
N ALA A 241 -2.72 -13.38 -9.37
CA ALA A 241 -1.71 -14.30 -8.89
C ALA A 241 -0.43 -13.56 -8.43
N VAL A 242 -0.14 -12.38 -9.01
CA VAL A 242 0.95 -11.52 -8.52
C VAL A 242 0.66 -11.10 -7.08
N HIS A 243 -0.57 -10.70 -6.78
CA HIS A 243 -1.00 -10.36 -5.42
C HIS A 243 -0.93 -11.55 -4.47
N HIS A 244 -1.46 -12.70 -4.89
CA HIS A 244 -1.40 -13.92 -4.08
C HIS A 244 0.00 -14.56 -3.99
N SER A 245 0.99 -14.09 -4.75
CA SER A 245 2.35 -14.66 -4.71
C SER A 245 3.10 -14.39 -3.39
N ALA A 246 2.59 -13.49 -2.53
CA ALA A 246 3.19 -13.16 -1.26
C ALA A 246 3.25 -14.38 -0.33
N LYS A 247 4.46 -14.75 0.10
CA LYS A 247 4.69 -15.89 1.01
C LYS A 247 4.65 -15.51 2.48
N SER A 248 4.45 -14.22 2.75
CA SER A 248 4.32 -13.67 4.10
C SER A 248 3.51 -12.38 4.04
N MET A 249 2.67 -12.19 5.06
CA MET A 249 1.69 -11.11 5.13
C MET A 249 2.15 -10.03 6.10
N ASP A 250 2.17 -8.79 5.64
CA ASP A 250 2.27 -7.57 6.45
C ASP A 250 1.50 -6.45 5.76
N TRP A 251 1.44 -5.28 6.41
CA TRP A 251 0.69 -4.13 5.90
C TRP A 251 1.14 -3.67 4.51
N LEU A 252 2.38 -3.99 4.12
CA LEU A 252 2.96 -3.66 2.83
C LEU A 252 2.63 -4.73 1.78
N ALA A 253 2.39 -5.99 2.16
CA ALA A 253 2.04 -7.08 1.24
C ALA A 253 0.85 -6.73 0.34
N GLY A 254 -0.13 -6.01 0.88
CA GLY A 254 -1.32 -5.57 0.14
C GLY A 254 -1.04 -4.62 -1.02
N SER A 255 0.14 -4.00 -1.08
CA SER A 255 0.52 -3.13 -2.21
C SER A 255 0.88 -3.92 -3.46
N ARG A 256 1.30 -5.20 -3.31
CA ARG A 256 1.68 -6.06 -4.43
C ARG A 256 0.45 -6.38 -5.25
N MET A 257 0.14 -5.53 -6.22
CA MET A 257 -0.97 -5.72 -7.14
C MET A 257 -0.52 -5.35 -8.53
N HIS A 258 -0.94 -6.13 -9.52
CA HIS A 258 -0.62 -5.80 -10.90
C HIS A 258 -1.30 -4.48 -11.32
N PHE A 259 -0.63 -3.63 -12.09
CA PHE A 259 -1.18 -2.31 -12.46
C PHE A 259 -2.56 -2.40 -13.16
N VAL A 260 -2.72 -3.36 -14.07
CA VAL A 260 -4.01 -3.66 -14.73
C VAL A 260 -5.09 -4.06 -13.72
N GLU A 261 -4.76 -4.88 -12.73
CA GLU A 261 -5.71 -5.27 -11.67
C GLU A 261 -6.18 -4.04 -10.89
N ILE A 262 -5.26 -3.14 -10.53
CA ILE A 262 -5.59 -1.90 -9.84
C ILE A 262 -6.56 -1.06 -10.69
N ILE A 263 -6.28 -0.85 -11.98
CA ILE A 263 -7.18 -0.08 -12.86
C ILE A 263 -8.56 -0.73 -12.92
N LEU A 264 -8.64 -2.03 -13.17
CA LEU A 264 -9.92 -2.72 -13.35
C LEU A 264 -10.75 -2.70 -12.07
N LEU A 265 -10.13 -3.07 -10.94
CA LEU A 265 -10.80 -3.09 -9.64
C LEU A 265 -11.27 -1.70 -9.24
N ARG A 266 -10.41 -0.68 -9.34
CA ARG A 266 -10.78 0.71 -8.99
C ARG A 266 -11.83 1.29 -9.92
N SER A 267 -11.79 0.97 -11.21
CA SER A 267 -12.82 1.39 -12.16
C SER A 267 -14.16 0.81 -11.76
N ILE A 268 -14.24 -0.49 -11.49
CA ILE A 268 -15.51 -1.15 -11.17
C ILE A 268 -16.05 -0.72 -9.81
N THR A 269 -15.19 -0.53 -8.81
CA THR A 269 -15.67 -0.12 -7.48
C THR A 269 -16.01 1.36 -7.41
N SER A 270 -15.29 2.23 -8.12
CA SER A 270 -15.37 3.69 -7.93
C SER A 270 -16.19 4.40 -8.99
N LEU A 271 -16.15 3.97 -10.26
CA LEU A 271 -16.88 4.64 -11.34
C LEU A 271 -18.39 4.76 -11.05
N PRO A 272 -19.11 3.67 -10.66
CA PRO A 272 -20.52 3.79 -10.34
C PRO A 272 -20.77 4.79 -9.21
N LEU A 273 -19.93 4.77 -8.18
CA LEU A 273 -20.09 5.66 -7.03
C LEU A 273 -19.88 7.14 -7.40
N PHE A 274 -18.92 7.45 -8.28
CA PHE A 274 -18.73 8.81 -8.79
C PHE A 274 -19.88 9.28 -9.70
N THR A 275 -20.67 8.37 -10.26
CA THR A 275 -21.77 8.68 -11.19
C THR A 275 -23.13 8.82 -10.49
N LEU A 276 -23.32 8.17 -9.34
CA LEU A 276 -24.62 8.09 -8.65
C LEU A 276 -24.99 9.33 -7.82
N GLY A 277 -24.10 10.32 -7.70
CA GLY A 277 -24.39 11.58 -7.00
C GLY A 277 -23.97 11.60 -5.52
N PHE A 278 -23.13 10.67 -5.07
CA PHE A 278 -22.54 10.76 -3.74
C PHE A 278 -21.65 12.01 -3.62
N SER A 279 -21.66 12.62 -2.43
CA SER A 279 -20.83 13.80 -2.14
C SER A 279 -19.34 13.50 -2.36
N PRO A 280 -18.56 14.41 -2.96
CA PRO A 280 -17.11 14.26 -3.09
C PRO A 280 -16.40 13.99 -1.75
N SER A 281 -16.88 14.57 -0.64
CA SER A 281 -16.27 14.36 0.67
C SER A 281 -16.50 12.94 1.22
N VAL A 282 -17.65 12.32 0.89
CA VAL A 282 -17.92 10.90 1.21
C VAL A 282 -16.97 10.00 0.43
N MET A 283 -16.78 10.29 -0.86
CA MET A 283 -15.86 9.52 -1.72
C MET A 283 -14.41 9.62 -1.24
N GLN A 284 -13.94 10.81 -0.88
CA GLN A 284 -12.61 11.01 -0.30
C GLN A 284 -12.44 10.26 1.02
N ALA A 285 -13.44 10.33 1.92
CA ALA A 285 -13.41 9.60 3.17
C ALA A 285 -13.37 8.07 2.94
N TYR A 286 -14.14 7.56 1.97
CA TYR A 286 -14.13 6.13 1.63
C TYR A 286 -12.78 5.69 1.06
N ILE A 287 -12.16 6.48 0.17
CA ILE A 287 -10.82 6.20 -0.37
C ILE A 287 -9.78 6.13 0.76
N GLY A 288 -9.80 7.09 1.69
CA GLY A 288 -8.91 7.08 2.85
C GLY A 288 -9.17 5.89 3.78
N PHE A 289 -10.44 5.59 4.04
CA PHE A 289 -10.85 4.44 4.84
C PHE A 289 -10.37 3.13 4.22
N VAL A 290 -10.68 2.86 2.95
CA VAL A 290 -10.33 1.58 2.30
C VAL A 290 -8.82 1.41 2.17
N TYR A 291 -8.07 2.51 2.06
CA TYR A 291 -6.61 2.47 2.05
C TYR A 291 -6.04 1.95 3.37
N VAL A 292 -6.46 2.54 4.49
CA VAL A 292 -6.07 2.09 5.84
C VAL A 292 -6.61 0.69 6.12
N TRP A 293 -7.87 0.44 5.77
CA TRP A 293 -8.55 -0.81 6.03
C TRP A 293 -7.90 -1.99 5.29
N SER A 294 -7.61 -1.84 3.99
CA SER A 294 -6.93 -2.86 3.21
C SER A 294 -5.53 -3.16 3.75
N SER A 295 -4.75 -2.14 4.13
CA SER A 295 -3.45 -2.36 4.79
C SER A 295 -3.59 -3.12 6.11
N LEU A 296 -4.61 -2.84 6.91
CA LEU A 296 -4.88 -3.58 8.15
C LEU A 296 -5.17 -5.06 7.87
N LEU A 297 -5.97 -5.38 6.85
CA LEU A 297 -6.34 -6.76 6.52
C LEU A 297 -5.14 -7.64 6.13
N HIS A 298 -4.10 -7.05 5.56
CA HIS A 298 -2.87 -7.76 5.21
C HIS A 298 -1.84 -7.74 6.36
N ALA A 299 -2.04 -6.87 7.35
CA ALA A 299 -1.06 -6.67 8.41
C ALA A 299 -0.86 -7.93 9.25
N ASN A 300 0.36 -8.13 9.72
CA ASN A 300 0.73 -9.21 10.63
C ASN A 300 0.18 -8.98 12.06
N VAL A 301 -1.09 -8.62 12.18
CA VAL A 301 -1.75 -8.27 13.44
C VAL A 301 -2.58 -9.46 13.92
N GLY A 302 -2.12 -10.06 15.02
CA GLY A 302 -2.81 -11.14 15.71
C GLY A 302 -3.94 -10.62 16.60
N GLY A 303 -4.90 -11.49 16.90
CA GLY A 303 -6.03 -11.19 17.75
C GLY A 303 -7.06 -12.31 17.77
N ASN A 304 -8.01 -12.25 18.71
CA ASN A 304 -9.16 -13.14 18.71
C ASN A 304 -10.26 -12.56 17.80
N PHE A 305 -10.29 -13.06 16.57
CA PHE A 305 -11.26 -12.63 15.56
C PHE A 305 -12.48 -13.57 15.45
N ASN A 306 -12.70 -14.47 16.41
CA ASN A 306 -13.75 -15.51 16.33
C ASN A 306 -15.16 -14.93 16.26
N ARG A 307 -15.42 -13.77 16.85
CA ARG A 307 -16.74 -13.13 16.79
C ARG A 307 -16.76 -12.01 15.76
N LEU A 308 -15.78 -11.11 15.84
CA LEU A 308 -15.70 -9.93 14.97
C LEU A 308 -15.58 -10.30 13.50
N GLY A 309 -14.78 -11.33 13.18
CA GLY A 309 -14.54 -11.79 11.80
C GLY A 309 -15.77 -12.35 11.08
N HIS A 310 -16.89 -12.54 11.77
CA HIS A 310 -18.17 -12.89 11.14
C HIS A 310 -18.95 -11.69 10.62
N TRP A 311 -18.62 -10.48 11.04
CA TRP A 311 -19.36 -9.26 10.73
C TRP A 311 -18.54 -8.26 9.94
N ILE A 312 -17.25 -8.17 10.27
CA ILE A 312 -16.30 -7.24 9.69
C ILE A 312 -15.06 -8.05 9.28
N ALA A 313 -14.49 -7.75 8.11
CA ALA A 313 -13.28 -8.41 7.65
C ALA A 313 -12.15 -8.14 8.65
N THR A 314 -11.34 -9.14 8.92
CA THR A 314 -10.24 -9.05 9.90
C THR A 314 -8.96 -9.53 9.26
N PRO A 315 -7.78 -9.23 9.83
CA PRO A 315 -6.53 -9.80 9.33
C PRO A 315 -6.61 -11.31 9.15
N ARG A 316 -7.16 -12.06 10.12
CA ARG A 316 -7.30 -13.52 9.99
C ARG A 316 -8.23 -13.94 8.85
N PHE A 317 -9.32 -13.23 8.62
CA PHE A 317 -10.25 -13.51 7.52
C PHE A 317 -9.57 -13.35 6.16
N HIS A 318 -8.85 -12.24 5.96
CA HIS A 318 -8.15 -11.98 4.70
C HIS A 318 -6.87 -12.82 4.56
N HIS A 319 -6.21 -13.17 5.65
CA HIS A 319 -5.08 -14.11 5.61
C HIS A 319 -5.53 -15.49 5.10
N TRP A 320 -6.71 -15.98 5.51
CA TRP A 320 -7.29 -17.20 4.94
C TRP A 320 -7.55 -17.11 3.44
N HIS A 321 -7.83 -15.91 2.90
CA HIS A 321 -7.93 -15.72 1.45
C HIS A 321 -6.58 -15.92 0.73
N HIS A 322 -5.48 -15.53 1.39
CA HIS A 322 -4.11 -15.72 0.90
C HIS A 322 -3.48 -17.08 1.28
N GLY A 323 -4.22 -17.94 1.97
CA GLY A 323 -3.72 -19.22 2.46
C GLY A 323 -3.38 -20.18 1.32
N LEU A 324 -2.36 -21.00 1.52
CA LEU A 324 -1.94 -22.03 0.57
C LEU A 324 -2.67 -23.37 0.80
N GLU A 325 -3.33 -23.52 1.95
CA GLU A 325 -4.08 -24.71 2.32
C GLU A 325 -5.26 -24.93 1.37
N ARG A 326 -5.64 -26.19 1.14
CA ARG A 326 -6.73 -26.50 0.19
C ARG A 326 -8.05 -25.81 0.53
N GLU A 327 -8.33 -25.63 1.82
CA GLU A 327 -9.50 -24.96 2.38
C GLU A 327 -9.46 -23.43 2.27
N ALA A 328 -8.30 -22.86 1.96
CA ALA A 328 -8.08 -21.43 1.73
C ALA A 328 -8.34 -21.01 0.27
N PHE A 329 -8.62 -21.96 -0.63
CA PHE A 329 -8.83 -21.65 -2.05
C PHE A 329 -10.25 -21.14 -2.29
N ASP A 330 -10.35 -20.05 -3.07
CA ASP A 330 -11.62 -19.46 -3.54
C ASP A 330 -12.60 -19.08 -2.40
N VAL A 331 -12.07 -18.58 -1.28
CA VAL A 331 -12.86 -18.13 -0.11
C VAL A 331 -12.55 -16.68 0.24
N ASN A 332 -13.44 -16.03 0.98
CA ASN A 332 -13.24 -14.72 1.62
C ASN A 332 -12.89 -13.57 0.67
N PHE A 333 -13.76 -13.30 -0.31
CA PHE A 333 -13.52 -12.27 -1.33
C PHE A 333 -13.90 -10.85 -0.88
N ALA A 334 -14.81 -10.68 0.09
CA ALA A 334 -15.21 -9.37 0.57
C ALA A 334 -14.09 -8.71 1.38
N ILE A 335 -13.97 -7.39 1.29
CA ILE A 335 -12.95 -6.64 2.03
C ILE A 335 -13.52 -5.90 3.24
N HIS A 336 -14.83 -5.65 3.32
CA HIS A 336 -15.42 -5.00 4.50
C HIS A 336 -16.27 -5.98 5.30
N PHE A 337 -17.11 -6.75 4.61
CA PHE A 337 -18.25 -7.42 5.19
C PHE A 337 -18.33 -8.90 4.81
N PRO A 338 -17.82 -9.80 5.68
CA PRO A 338 -17.86 -11.25 5.49
C PRO A 338 -19.27 -11.85 5.35
N TRP A 339 -20.34 -11.10 5.66
CA TRP A 339 -21.70 -11.58 5.41
C TRP A 339 -22.00 -11.71 3.91
N ILE A 340 -21.30 -10.98 3.04
CA ILE A 340 -21.39 -11.14 1.58
C ILE A 340 -20.87 -12.53 1.20
N ASP A 341 -19.70 -12.93 1.72
CA ASP A 341 -19.17 -14.28 1.54
C ASP A 341 -20.11 -15.37 2.09
N LYS A 342 -20.77 -15.12 3.23
CA LYS A 342 -21.76 -16.08 3.76
C LYS A 342 -22.97 -16.22 2.83
N LEU A 343 -23.46 -15.09 2.29
CA LEU A 343 -24.59 -15.08 1.37
C LEU A 343 -24.30 -15.89 0.10
N PHE A 344 -23.06 -15.84 -0.38
CA PHE A 344 -22.66 -16.48 -1.64
C PHE A 344 -21.83 -17.76 -1.46
N GLY A 345 -21.74 -18.29 -0.24
CA GLY A 345 -21.15 -19.60 0.07
C GLY A 345 -19.63 -19.67 0.00
N THR A 346 -18.92 -18.56 0.21
CA THR A 346 -17.45 -18.46 0.13
C THR A 346 -16.80 -18.07 1.47
N PHE A 347 -17.56 -18.05 2.57
CA PHE A 347 -17.04 -17.69 3.89
C PHE A 347 -16.25 -18.84 4.52
N HIS A 348 -15.00 -18.57 4.92
CA HIS A 348 -14.14 -19.49 5.65
C HIS A 348 -13.42 -18.79 6.81
N LEU A 349 -13.77 -19.13 8.05
CA LEU A 349 -13.10 -18.59 9.23
C LEU A 349 -13.10 -19.64 10.37
N PRO A 350 -12.21 -20.64 10.31
CA PRO A 350 -12.09 -21.64 11.36
C PRO A 350 -11.74 -20.98 12.70
N LYS A 351 -12.37 -21.48 13.77
CA LYS A 351 -12.21 -20.94 15.11
C LYS A 351 -10.76 -21.11 15.57
N ASP A 352 -10.17 -20.04 16.09
CA ASP A 352 -8.81 -20.01 16.67
C ASP A 352 -7.66 -20.45 15.73
N ARG A 353 -7.93 -20.63 14.43
CA ARG A 353 -6.94 -21.11 13.46
C ARG A 353 -6.62 -20.05 12.40
N TRP A 354 -5.33 -19.93 12.11
CA TRP A 354 -4.77 -19.11 11.04
C TRP A 354 -4.19 -20.02 9.95
N PRO A 355 -4.05 -19.55 8.70
CA PRO A 355 -3.28 -20.26 7.69
C PRO A 355 -1.80 -20.37 8.10
N GLU A 356 -1.24 -21.55 7.90
CA GLU A 356 0.15 -21.90 8.17
C GLU A 356 1.07 -21.44 7.04
N ASN A 357 0.58 -21.40 5.81
CA ASN A 357 1.35 -20.99 4.64
C ASN A 357 0.58 -19.98 3.77
N TYR A 358 1.32 -19.09 3.13
CA TYR A 358 0.79 -18.11 2.18
C TYR A 358 1.45 -18.31 0.83
N GLY A 359 0.79 -17.84 -0.21
CA GLY A 359 1.30 -17.89 -1.57
C GLY A 359 0.37 -18.64 -2.50
N ILE A 360 0.90 -19.03 -3.65
CA ILE A 360 0.20 -19.90 -4.59
C ILE A 360 1.12 -21.05 -5.04
N PRO A 361 0.55 -22.16 -5.53
CA PRO A 361 1.32 -23.28 -6.10
C PRO A 361 2.03 -22.94 -7.42
N GLU A 362 1.81 -21.76 -7.98
CA GLU A 362 2.42 -21.33 -9.24
C GLU A 362 3.76 -20.61 -8.98
N ASP A 363 4.75 -20.86 -9.83
CA ASP A 363 6.05 -20.19 -9.73
C ASP A 363 5.98 -18.78 -10.36
N VAL A 364 5.53 -17.82 -9.56
CA VAL A 364 5.52 -16.40 -9.95
C VAL A 364 6.94 -15.84 -9.85
N PRO A 365 7.44 -15.12 -10.89
CA PRO A 365 8.76 -14.51 -10.85
C PRO A 365 8.94 -13.59 -9.63
N LYS A 366 10.17 -13.49 -9.12
CA LYS A 366 10.48 -12.67 -7.92
C LYS A 366 10.79 -11.21 -8.22
N ASN A 367 10.95 -10.83 -9.49
CA ASN A 367 11.30 -9.46 -9.87
C ASN A 367 10.10 -8.78 -10.52
N TYR A 368 10.01 -7.45 -10.34
CA TYR A 368 8.88 -6.66 -10.84
C TYR A 368 8.59 -6.89 -12.32
N TRP A 369 9.60 -6.88 -13.19
CA TRP A 369 9.37 -7.05 -14.64
C TRP A 369 8.84 -8.44 -14.99
N GLY A 370 9.34 -9.47 -14.33
CA GLY A 370 8.79 -10.82 -14.45
C GLY A 370 7.34 -10.90 -13.97
N GLN A 371 7.01 -10.28 -12.85
CA GLN A 371 5.64 -10.23 -12.32
C GLN A 371 4.70 -9.39 -13.21
N PHE A 372 5.20 -8.30 -13.78
CA PHE A 372 4.47 -7.47 -14.73
C PHE A 372 4.14 -8.25 -16.01
N LEU A 373 5.06 -9.05 -16.54
CA LEU A 373 4.80 -9.85 -17.74
C LEU A 373 4.08 -11.18 -17.46
N TYR A 374 4.02 -11.58 -16.19
CA TYR A 374 3.49 -12.88 -15.75
C TYR A 374 2.09 -13.22 -16.30
N PRO A 375 1.10 -12.30 -16.34
CA PRO A 375 -0.24 -12.63 -16.86
C PRO A 375 -0.24 -13.14 -18.30
N TRP A 376 0.76 -12.72 -19.09
CA TRP A 376 0.90 -13.09 -20.51
C TRP A 376 1.89 -14.24 -20.75
N THR A 377 2.80 -14.50 -19.82
CA THR A 377 3.81 -15.57 -19.94
C THR A 377 3.48 -16.81 -19.13
N ARG A 378 2.44 -16.76 -18.30
CA ARG A 378 1.94 -17.87 -17.47
C ARG A 378 1.60 -19.07 -18.35
N THR A 379 2.18 -20.22 -18.01
CA THR A 379 1.93 -21.51 -18.68
C THR A 379 0.92 -22.38 -17.95
N GLY A 380 0.41 -21.94 -16.79
CA GLY A 380 -0.56 -22.67 -15.98
C GLY A 380 0.00 -23.92 -15.28
N LYS A 381 1.32 -24.15 -15.30
CA LYS A 381 1.96 -25.24 -14.55
C LYS A 381 1.82 -24.98 -13.05
N LYS A 382 0.97 -25.77 -12.39
CA LYS A 382 1.06 -26.00 -10.94
C LYS A 382 2.36 -26.75 -10.69
N THR A 383 3.14 -26.37 -9.68
CA THR A 383 4.22 -27.25 -9.24
C THR A 383 3.60 -28.53 -8.68
N ASP A 384 4.10 -29.70 -9.07
CA ASP A 384 3.65 -31.01 -8.58
C ASP A 384 3.93 -31.24 -7.08
N GLU A 385 4.36 -30.18 -6.38
CA GLU A 385 4.63 -30.14 -4.95
C GLU A 385 3.46 -29.43 -4.27
N THR A 386 2.35 -30.15 -4.13
CA THR A 386 1.45 -29.88 -3.00
C THR A 386 2.20 -30.38 -1.76
N PRO A 387 2.35 -29.61 -0.65
CA PRO A 387 2.82 -30.20 0.59
C PRO A 387 1.90 -31.37 0.92
N ALA A 388 2.50 -32.56 1.03
CA ALA A 388 1.76 -33.76 1.39
C ALA A 388 1.02 -33.54 2.71
N GLU A 389 -0.18 -34.10 2.74
CA GLU A 389 -1.24 -34.16 3.76
C GLU A 389 -0.87 -33.86 5.23
#